data_AF-K1TTG4-F1
#
_entry.id   AF-K1TTG4-F1
#
_cell.length_a   1.000
_cell.length_b   1.000
_cell.length_c   1.000
_cell.angle_alpha   90.00
_cell.angle_beta   90.00
_cell.angle_gamma   90.00
#
_symmetry.space_group_name_H-M   'P 1'
#
loop_
_entity.id
_entity.type
_entity.pdbx_description
1 polymer ?
#
loop_
_entity_poly.entity_id
_entity_poly.type
_entity_poly.pdbx_seq_one_letter_code
_entity_poly.pdbx_strand_id
1 'polypeptide(L)'
;GLGHNGHIGFNEPGEAFEKETHCVDLTKSTIEANKRFFEREEDVPKQAYTMGIKSIMQAKKIIIVVSGKDKADIVKKAFLGPVTPEVPASVLQLHNDVTLVGDKEALAGIL
;
A
#
# COMPACT_ATOMS: atom_id res chain seq x y z
N GLY A 1 4.00 -4.57 -2.05
CA GLY A 1 3.64 -4.94 -0.66
C GLY A 1 2.39 -4.17 -0.26
N LEU A 2 1.92 -4.38 0.97
CA LEU A 2 0.71 -3.75 1.52
C LEU A 2 1.04 -2.95 2.80
N GLY A 3 0.69 -1.68 2.83
CA GLY A 3 0.80 -0.81 4.00
C GLY A 3 -0.14 -1.21 5.15
N HIS A 4 0.16 -0.80 6.38
CA HIS A 4 -0.71 -1.07 7.55
C HIS A 4 -2.10 -0.43 7.45
N ASN A 5 -2.22 0.64 6.66
CA ASN A 5 -3.47 1.33 6.34
C ASN A 5 -3.98 1.00 4.92
N GLY A 6 -3.37 0.04 4.24
CA GLY A 6 -3.83 -0.44 2.94
C GLY A 6 -3.22 0.31 1.76
N HIS A 7 -2.25 1.19 1.98
CA HIS A 7 -1.52 1.83 0.89
C HIS A 7 -0.77 0.81 0.02
N ILE A 8 -0.58 1.16 -1.24
CA ILE A 8 0.30 0.49 -2.21
C ILE A 8 1.20 1.55 -2.88
N GLY A 9 2.52 1.35 -2.87
CA GLY A 9 3.44 2.46 -3.13
C GLY A 9 3.26 3.55 -2.07
N PHE A 10 3.19 4.82 -2.48
CA PHE A 10 2.77 5.92 -1.60
C PHE A 10 1.33 6.41 -1.86
N ASN A 11 0.47 5.57 -2.45
CA ASN A 11 -0.95 5.87 -2.57
C ASN A 11 -1.61 5.66 -1.20
N GLU A 12 -1.63 6.71 -0.38
CA GLU A 12 -2.22 6.74 0.97
C GLU A 12 -3.76 6.77 0.93
N PRO A 13 -4.45 6.41 2.02
CA PRO A 13 -5.89 6.62 2.18
C PRO A 13 -6.30 8.07 1.88
N GLY A 14 -7.38 8.24 1.12
CA GLY A 14 -7.89 9.57 0.76
C GLY A 14 -9.33 9.51 0.26
N GLU A 15 -9.78 10.61 -0.35
CA GLU A 15 -11.15 10.73 -0.89
C GLU A 15 -11.30 10.14 -2.30
N ALA A 16 -10.18 9.93 -3.02
CA ALA A 16 -10.17 9.44 -4.39
C ALA A 16 -8.94 8.57 -4.67
N PHE A 17 -9.06 7.65 -5.63
CA PHE A 17 -7.92 6.91 -6.15
C PHE A 17 -7.10 7.80 -7.07
N GLU A 18 -5.89 8.18 -6.64
CA GLU A 18 -5.02 8.96 -7.50
C GLU A 18 -4.52 8.14 -8.68
N LYS A 19 -4.80 8.61 -9.89
CA LYS A 19 -4.70 7.78 -11.10
C LYS A 19 -3.28 7.78 -11.65
N GLU A 20 -2.75 8.98 -11.85
CA GLU A 20 -1.47 9.20 -12.54
C GLU A 20 -0.31 9.20 -11.55
N THR A 21 0.92 9.10 -12.07
CA THR A 21 2.12 9.28 -11.25
C THR A 21 2.16 10.69 -10.68
N HIS A 22 2.34 10.82 -9.37
CA HIS A 22 2.25 12.10 -8.66
C HIS A 22 3.30 12.19 -7.55
N CYS A 23 3.57 13.44 -7.14
CA CYS A 23 4.42 13.74 -5.99
C CYS A 23 3.57 13.66 -4.71
N VAL A 24 4.09 13.00 -3.68
CA VAL A 24 3.48 12.91 -2.36
C VAL A 24 4.39 13.54 -1.32
N ASP A 25 3.78 14.19 -0.33
CA ASP A 25 4.48 14.55 0.91
C ASP A 25 4.58 13.31 1.81
N LEU A 26 5.79 12.99 2.27
CA LEU A 26 5.98 11.84 3.14
C LEU A 26 5.41 12.15 4.53
N THR A 27 4.67 11.19 5.08
CA THR A 27 4.16 11.29 6.45
C THR A 27 5.33 11.30 7.45
N LYS A 28 5.11 11.88 8.63
CA LYS A 28 6.13 11.87 9.70
C LYS A 28 6.60 10.46 10.05
N SER A 29 5.68 9.48 10.07
CA SER A 29 6.02 8.08 10.34
C SER A 29 6.90 7.48 9.25
N THR A 30 6.67 7.82 7.98
CA THR A 30 7.53 7.41 6.86
C THR A 30 8.91 8.02 6.96
N ILE A 31 9.01 9.31 7.29
CA ILE A 31 10.30 10.00 7.49
C ILE A 31 11.07 9.32 8.64
N GLU A 32 10.41 9.08 9.79
CA GLU A 32 11.03 8.43 10.95
C GLU A 32 11.46 6.99 10.63
N ALA A 33 10.63 6.21 9.93
CA ALA A 33 10.97 4.85 9.52
C ALA A 33 12.15 4.78 8.54
N ASN A 34 12.30 5.81 7.70
CA ASN A 34 13.38 5.91 6.71
C ASN A 34 14.67 6.47 7.30
N LYS A 35 14.62 7.20 8.42
CA LYS A 35 15.77 7.82 9.09
C LYS A 35 16.94 6.85 9.30
N ARG A 36 16.66 5.57 9.58
CA ARG A 36 17.68 4.50 9.72
C ARG A 36 18.57 4.29 8.49
N PHE A 37 18.18 4.80 7.32
CA PHE A 37 18.93 4.69 6.07
C PHE A 37 19.76 5.94 5.72
N PHE A 38 19.72 6.98 6.56
CA PHE A 38 20.41 8.25 6.34
C PHE A 38 21.29 8.58 7.55
N GLU A 39 22.43 9.26 7.31
CA GLU A 39 23.35 9.66 8.38
C GLU A 39 22.74 10.74 9.27
N ARG A 40 21.91 11.62 8.70
CA ARG A 40 21.25 12.73 9.42
C ARG A 40 19.77 12.79 9.04
N GLU A 41 18.93 13.19 9.98
CA GLU A 41 17.48 13.31 9.77
C GLU A 41 17.12 14.33 8.68
N GLU A 42 17.90 15.40 8.58
CA GLU A 42 17.75 16.44 7.56
C GLU A 42 18.01 15.97 6.13
N ASP A 43 18.69 14.81 5.96
CA ASP A 43 18.96 14.22 4.67
C ASP A 43 17.80 13.33 4.17
N VAL A 44 16.82 13.04 5.03
CA VAL A 44 15.65 12.24 4.65
C VAL A 44 14.76 13.06 3.71
N PRO A 45 14.46 12.59 2.48
CA PRO A 45 13.57 13.29 1.57
C PRO A 45 12.19 13.53 2.21
N LYS A 46 11.61 14.70 1.97
CA LYS A 46 10.26 15.04 2.45
C LYS A 46 9.17 14.69 1.44
N GLN A 47 9.56 14.38 0.21
CA GLN A 47 8.65 14.07 -0.88
C GLN A 47 9.14 12.85 -1.66
N ALA A 48 8.20 12.14 -2.30
CA ALA A 48 8.51 11.07 -3.22
C ALA A 48 7.55 11.10 -4.43
N TYR A 49 8.02 10.61 -5.57
CA TYR A 49 7.13 10.30 -6.68
C TYR A 49 6.68 8.84 -6.57
N THR A 50 5.38 8.62 -6.73
CA THR A 50 4.76 7.28 -6.73
C THR A 50 3.96 7.07 -8.00
N MET A 51 3.97 5.84 -8.50
CA MET A 51 3.01 5.43 -9.53
C MET A 51 1.60 5.49 -8.96
N GLY A 52 0.68 6.11 -9.70
CA GLY A 52 -0.73 6.14 -9.33
C GLY A 52 -1.43 4.80 -9.55
N ILE A 53 -2.64 4.69 -9.02
CA ILE A 53 -3.50 3.50 -9.06
C ILE A 53 -3.72 3.00 -10.49
N LYS A 54 -3.95 3.89 -11.47
CA LYS A 54 -4.14 3.49 -12.88
C LYS A 54 -2.92 2.76 -13.41
N SER A 55 -1.72 3.24 -13.10
CA SER A 55 -0.48 2.62 -13.55
C SER A 55 -0.28 1.22 -12.96
N ILE A 56 -0.62 1.05 -11.68
CA ILE A 56 -0.60 -0.26 -11.00
C ILE A 56 -1.63 -1.21 -11.64
N MET A 57 -2.86 -0.74 -11.85
CA MET A 57 -3.97 -1.53 -12.39
C MET A 57 -3.82 -1.88 -13.89
N GLN A 58 -2.86 -1.27 -14.59
CA GLN A 58 -2.51 -1.62 -15.97
C GLN A 58 -1.54 -2.79 -16.08
N ALA A 59 -1.01 -3.29 -14.95
CA ALA A 59 -0.19 -4.50 -14.96
C ALA A 59 -0.98 -5.69 -15.53
N LYS A 60 -0.31 -6.64 -16.19
CA LYS A 60 -0.99 -7.87 -16.63
C LYS A 60 -1.31 -8.80 -15.46
N LYS A 61 -0.49 -8.73 -14.41
CA LYS A 61 -0.58 -9.52 -13.19
C LYS A 61 0.02 -8.74 -12.04
N ILE A 62 -0.62 -8.81 -10.87
CA ILE A 62 -0.16 -8.16 -9.64
C ILE A 62 0.11 -9.24 -8.58
N ILE A 63 1.29 -9.19 -7.96
CA ILE A 63 1.61 -10.03 -6.81
C ILE A 63 1.78 -9.12 -5.59
N ILE A 64 0.94 -9.32 -4.58
CA ILE A 64 1.05 -8.64 -3.29
C ILE A 64 1.68 -9.61 -2.30
N VAL A 65 2.83 -9.23 -1.76
CA VAL A 65 3.50 -9.96 -0.67
C VAL A 65 3.26 -9.22 0.65
N VAL A 66 2.82 -9.93 1.69
CA VAL A 66 2.50 -9.41 3.02
C VAL A 66 2.88 -10.41 4.11
N SER A 67 3.36 -9.94 5.25
CA SER A 67 3.79 -10.80 6.37
C SER A 67 3.58 -10.11 7.70
N GLY A 68 3.35 -10.89 8.76
CA GLY A 68 3.16 -10.41 10.12
C GLY A 68 1.70 -10.28 10.55
N LYS A 69 1.42 -10.66 11.80
CA LYS A 69 0.10 -10.59 12.43
C LYS A 69 -0.55 -9.20 12.37
N ASP A 70 0.26 -8.14 12.44
CA ASP A 70 -0.19 -6.75 12.36
C ASP A 70 -0.78 -6.36 11.00
N LYS A 71 -0.65 -7.24 9.99
CA LYS A 71 -1.26 -7.07 8.67
C LYS A 71 -2.62 -7.75 8.51
N ALA A 72 -3.02 -8.63 9.42
CA ALA A 72 -4.22 -9.47 9.27
C ALA A 72 -5.50 -8.66 9.01
N ASP A 73 -5.72 -7.61 9.79
CA ASP A 73 -6.91 -6.77 9.69
C ASP A 73 -6.93 -5.98 8.37
N ILE A 74 -5.79 -5.43 7.96
CA ILE A 74 -5.74 -4.63 6.74
C ILE A 74 -5.81 -5.49 5.48
N VAL A 75 -5.27 -6.71 5.49
CA VAL A 75 -5.47 -7.71 4.44
C VAL A 75 -6.95 -8.01 4.28
N LYS A 76 -7.66 -8.26 5.39
CA LYS A 76 -9.11 -8.50 5.36
C LYS A 76 -9.87 -7.32 4.76
N LYS A 77 -9.58 -6.09 5.19
CA LYS A 77 -10.22 -4.88 4.66
C LYS A 77 -9.92 -4.69 3.17
N ALA A 78 -8.67 -4.90 2.74
CA ALA A 78 -8.27 -4.73 1.35
C ALA A 78 -8.92 -5.73 0.40
N PHE A 79 -9.09 -7.00 0.80
CA PHE A 79 -9.54 -8.05 -0.14
C PHE A 79 -10.98 -8.54 0.07
N LEU A 80 -11.58 -8.31 1.24
CA LEU A 80 -12.96 -8.69 1.55
C LEU A 80 -13.86 -7.50 1.96
N GLY A 81 -13.29 -6.31 2.11
CA GLY A 81 -14.03 -5.08 2.40
C GLY A 81 -14.55 -4.38 1.13
N PRO A 82 -15.24 -3.25 1.28
CA PRO A 82 -15.67 -2.46 0.13
C PRO A 82 -14.47 -1.91 -0.65
N VAL A 83 -14.65 -1.77 -1.97
CA VAL A 83 -13.69 -1.05 -2.81
C VAL A 83 -13.82 0.44 -2.53
N THR A 84 -12.80 1.02 -1.89
CA THR A 84 -12.83 2.41 -1.45
C THR A 84 -11.44 3.06 -1.40
N PRO A 85 -11.29 4.36 -1.74
CA PRO A 85 -10.03 5.10 -1.61
C PRO A 85 -9.48 5.19 -0.18
N GLU A 86 -10.28 5.00 0.87
CA GLU A 86 -9.76 4.94 2.24
C GLU A 86 -8.94 3.66 2.53
N VAL A 87 -9.05 2.65 1.66
CA VAL A 87 -8.20 1.45 1.66
C VAL A 87 -7.69 1.26 0.23
N PRO A 88 -6.61 1.94 -0.18
CA PRO A 88 -6.18 2.00 -1.58
C PRO A 88 -6.01 0.64 -2.26
N ALA A 89 -5.47 -0.35 -1.56
CA ALA A 89 -5.34 -1.72 -2.05
C ALA A 89 -6.67 -2.42 -2.38
N SER A 90 -7.81 -1.92 -1.89
CA SER A 90 -9.13 -2.49 -2.19
C SER A 90 -9.49 -2.42 -3.67
N VAL A 91 -8.92 -1.47 -4.41
CA VAL A 91 -9.09 -1.39 -5.88
C VAL A 91 -8.56 -2.64 -6.60
N LEU A 92 -7.63 -3.36 -6.00
CA LEU A 92 -7.06 -4.59 -6.57
C LEU A 92 -8.11 -5.70 -6.70
N GLN A 93 -9.22 -5.65 -5.96
CA GLN A 93 -10.35 -6.57 -6.13
C GLN A 93 -10.97 -6.47 -7.54
N LEU A 94 -10.77 -5.35 -8.25
CA LEU A 94 -11.27 -5.12 -9.60
C LEU A 94 -10.28 -5.56 -10.69
N HIS A 95 -9.08 -6.01 -10.32
CA HIS A 95 -8.05 -6.41 -11.27
C HIS A 95 -8.22 -7.87 -11.68
N ASN A 96 -8.02 -8.17 -12.97
CA ASN A 96 -8.30 -9.49 -13.54
C ASN A 96 -7.36 -10.61 -13.06
N ASP A 97 -6.15 -10.29 -12.60
CA ASP A 97 -5.16 -11.27 -12.11
C ASP A 97 -4.35 -10.70 -10.94
N VAL A 98 -4.77 -11.01 -9.71
CA VAL A 98 -4.07 -10.65 -8.47
C VAL A 98 -3.77 -11.91 -7.68
N THR A 99 -2.52 -12.06 -7.25
CA THR A 99 -2.09 -13.10 -6.31
C THR A 99 -1.64 -12.46 -5.01
N LEU A 100 -2.32 -12.80 -3.91
CA LEU A 100 -1.88 -12.46 -2.56
C LEU A 100 -1.03 -13.59 -1.99
N VAL A 101 0.18 -13.27 -1.57
CA VAL A 101 1.12 -14.20 -0.93
C VAL A 101 1.41 -13.67 0.46
N GLY A 102 1.16 -14.46 1.50
CA GLY A 102 1.52 -14.09 2.85
C GLY A 102 1.70 -15.26 3.79
N ASP A 103 2.27 -14.98 4.96
CA ASP A 103 2.37 -15.94 6.03
C ASP A 103 0.99 -16.21 6.68
N LYS A 104 0.92 -17.25 7.52
CA LYS A 104 -0.34 -17.63 8.18
C LYS A 104 -0.91 -16.51 9.04
N GLU A 105 -0.06 -15.71 9.67
CA GLU A 105 -0.52 -14.66 10.58
C GLU A 105 -1.12 -13.48 9.82
N ALA A 106 -0.49 -13.04 8.74
CA ALA A 106 -0.99 -11.96 7.88
C ALA A 106 -2.28 -12.36 7.14
N LEU A 107 -2.49 -13.65 6.90
CA LEU A 107 -3.68 -14.16 6.22
C LEU A 107 -4.78 -14.64 7.19
N ALA A 108 -4.55 -14.58 8.51
CA ALA A 108 -5.47 -15.12 9.52
C ALA A 108 -6.88 -14.51 9.50
N GLY A 109 -7.06 -13.32 8.90
CA GLY A 109 -8.35 -12.64 8.79
C GLY A 109 -9.20 -13.07 7.57
N ILE A 110 -8.62 -13.85 6.64
CA ILE A 110 -9.25 -14.26 5.38
C ILE A 110 -9.14 -15.76 5.07
N LEU A 111 -8.44 -16.53 5.92
CA LEU A 111 -8.34 -17.99 5.86
C LEU A 111 -9.32 -18.66 6.81
#